data_AF-A0A7F5RFA0-F1
#
_entry.id   AF-A0A7F5RFA0-F1
#
_cell.length_a   1.000
_cell.length_b   1.000
_cell.length_c   1.000
_cell.angle_alpha   90.00
_cell.angle_beta   90.00
_cell.angle_gamma   90.00
#
_symmetry.space_group_name_H-M   'P 1'
#
loop_
_entity.id
_entity.type
_entity.pdbx_description
1 polymer ?
#
loop_
_entity_poly.entity_id
_entity_poly.type
_entity_poly.pdbx_seq_one_letter_code
_entity_poly.pdbx_strand_id
1 'polypeptide(L)'
;MKLVGTIAFACVYLNVIVNAGPIPKYIHLCKRNDPEVGKCVRASIEVLRPHLKSGIPELGVPTLEPFHIPKIDIIRGQNSNNFRAGLSNIDVFGASDFQIKKLK
;
A
#
# COMPACT_ATOMS: atom_id res chain seq x y z
N MET A 1 23.20 -31.31 -30.76
CA MET A 1 22.20 -31.16 -29.67
C MET A 1 22.67 -30.31 -28.48
N LYS A 2 23.99 -30.12 -28.23
CA LYS A 2 24.49 -29.25 -27.14
C LYS A 2 24.42 -27.74 -27.46
N LEU A 3 24.54 -27.37 -28.73
CA LEU A 3 24.58 -25.96 -29.19
C LEU A 3 23.22 -25.24 -29.07
N VAL A 4 22.11 -25.95 -29.29
CA VAL A 4 20.74 -25.39 -29.22
C VAL A 4 20.34 -25.08 -27.77
N GLY A 5 20.77 -25.93 -26.83
CA GLY A 5 20.49 -25.73 -25.39
C GLY A 5 21.19 -24.51 -24.79
N THR A 6 22.41 -24.20 -25.24
CA THR A 6 23.17 -23.02 -24.76
C THR A 6 22.62 -21.71 -25.31
N ILE A 7 22.14 -21.70 -26.56
CA ILE A 7 21.53 -20.51 -27.20
C ILE A 7 20.19 -20.16 -26.54
N ALA A 8 19.38 -21.17 -26.18
CA ALA A 8 18.12 -20.98 -25.47
C ALA A 8 18.34 -20.40 -24.06
N PHE A 9 19.36 -20.90 -23.33
CA PHE A 9 19.67 -20.41 -21.99
C PHE A 9 20.16 -18.95 -21.99
N ALA A 10 20.93 -18.54 -23.01
CA ALA A 10 21.42 -17.16 -23.14
C ALA A 10 20.33 -16.12 -23.45
N CYS A 11 19.29 -16.49 -24.20
CA CYS A 11 18.19 -15.57 -24.55
C CYS A 11 17.25 -15.27 -23.38
N VAL A 12 17.12 -16.21 -22.43
CA VAL A 12 16.27 -16.03 -21.24
C VAL A 12 16.88 -15.02 -20.25
N TYR A 13 18.21 -14.90 -20.19
CA TYR A 13 18.88 -13.94 -19.29
C TYR A 13 18.77 -12.47 -19.73
N LEU A 14 18.52 -12.18 -21.01
CA LEU A 14 18.59 -10.81 -21.54
C LEU A 14 17.28 -10.02 -21.48
N ASN A 15 16.14 -10.64 -21.13
CA ASN A 15 14.83 -9.99 -21.22
C ASN A 15 14.16 -9.69 -19.86
N VAL A 16 14.95 -9.48 -18.80
CA VAL A 16 14.41 -8.87 -17.58
C VAL A 16 14.46 -7.35 -17.73
N ILE A 17 13.53 -6.80 -18.54
CA ILE A 17 13.27 -5.36 -18.54
C ILE A 17 12.37 -5.10 -17.32
N VAL A 18 12.98 -4.62 -16.23
CA VAL A 18 12.23 -4.12 -15.07
C VAL A 18 11.54 -2.83 -15.49
N ASN A 19 10.29 -2.93 -15.95
CA ASN A 19 9.48 -1.77 -16.28
C ASN A 19 8.98 -1.12 -14.97
N ALA A 20 9.85 -0.36 -14.32
CA ALA A 20 9.44 0.50 -13.21
C ALA A 20 8.60 1.64 -13.81
N GLY A 21 7.28 1.61 -13.58
CA GLY A 21 6.40 2.69 -13.98
C GLY A 21 6.85 4.05 -13.39
N PRO A 22 6.57 5.17 -14.07
CA PRO A 22 7.00 6.49 -13.60
C PRO A 22 6.37 6.78 -12.24
N ILE A 23 7.21 7.03 -11.24
CA ILE A 23 6.77 7.42 -9.91
C ILE A 23 6.22 8.86 -9.99
N PRO A 24 4.98 9.11 -9.53
CA PRO A 24 4.41 10.45 -9.54
C PRO A 24 5.22 11.45 -8.73
N LYS A 25 5.28 12.71 -9.19
CA LYS A 25 6.12 13.76 -8.60
C LYS A 25 5.75 14.13 -7.15
N TYR A 26 4.52 13.83 -6.72
CA TYR A 26 4.06 14.07 -5.35
C TYR A 26 4.57 13.03 -4.34
N ILE A 27 5.15 11.91 -4.81
CA ILE A 27 5.82 10.92 -3.94
C ILE A 27 7.27 11.35 -3.76
N HIS A 28 7.62 11.80 -2.55
CA HIS A 28 8.99 12.15 -2.23
C HIS A 28 9.82 10.89 -1.90
N LEU A 29 10.86 10.65 -2.69
CA LEU A 29 11.72 9.47 -2.58
C LEU A 29 12.81 9.68 -1.52
N CYS A 30 12.87 8.78 -0.54
CA CYS A 30 13.89 8.78 0.50
C CYS A 30 15.01 7.78 0.18
N LYS A 31 16.26 8.19 0.39
CA LYS A 31 17.41 7.30 0.22
C LYS A 31 17.51 6.37 1.43
N ARG A 32 17.67 5.08 1.18
CA ARG A 32 17.74 4.05 2.24
C ARG A 32 18.95 4.22 3.17
N ASN A 33 20.06 4.71 2.63
CA ASN A 33 21.31 4.90 3.39
C ASN A 33 21.42 6.30 4.01
N ASP A 34 20.34 7.08 3.98
CA ASP A 34 20.32 8.39 4.63
C ASP A 34 20.31 8.19 6.16
N PRO A 35 21.24 8.80 6.91
CA PRO A 35 21.25 8.70 8.38
C PRO A 35 19.96 9.26 9.02
N GLU A 36 19.23 10.13 8.31
CA GLU A 36 17.96 10.72 8.74
C GLU A 36 16.76 10.20 7.92
N VAL A 37 16.84 8.99 7.36
CA VAL A 37 15.77 8.38 6.54
C VAL A 37 14.38 8.46 7.19
N GLY A 38 14.29 8.30 8.52
CA GLY A 38 13.03 8.41 9.25
C GLY A 38 12.38 9.81 9.14
N LYS A 39 13.17 10.88 9.16
CA LYS A 39 12.66 12.25 8.97
C LYS A 39 12.16 12.45 7.54
N CYS A 40 12.91 11.97 6.56
CA CYS A 40 12.51 12.02 5.15
C CYS A 40 11.19 11.27 4.91
N VAL A 41 11.08 10.03 5.41
CA VAL A 41 9.88 9.20 5.22
C VAL A 41 8.67 9.87 5.87
N ARG A 42 8.85 10.44 7.07
CA ARG A 42 7.79 11.19 7.74
C ARG A 42 7.33 12.36 6.86
N ALA A 43 8.24 13.21 6.39
CA ALA A 43 7.90 14.35 5.53
C ALA A 43 7.23 13.93 4.22
N SER A 44 7.70 12.84 3.61
CA SER A 44 7.09 12.26 2.40
C SER A 44 5.64 11.85 2.65
N ILE A 45 5.36 11.18 3.77
CA ILE A 45 3.99 10.77 4.14
C ILE A 45 3.09 11.98 4.40
N GLU A 46 3.59 13.05 5.01
CA GLU A 46 2.81 14.28 5.24
C GLU A 46 2.37 14.92 3.91
N VAL A 47 3.27 14.97 2.91
CA VAL A 47 2.95 15.43 1.54
C VAL A 47 1.97 14.49 0.84
N LEU A 48 2.06 13.19 1.10
CA LEU A 48 1.17 12.20 0.52
C LEU A 48 -0.22 12.16 1.16
N ARG A 49 -0.38 12.59 2.41
CA ARG A 49 -1.65 12.54 3.14
C ARG A 49 -2.86 13.05 2.35
N PRO A 50 -2.86 14.23 1.70
CA PRO A 50 -4.01 14.69 0.92
C PRO A 50 -4.36 13.74 -0.23
N HIS A 51 -3.37 13.17 -0.91
CA HIS A 51 -3.56 12.20 -1.98
C HIS A 51 -4.11 10.87 -1.45
N LEU A 52 -3.65 10.43 -0.29
CA LEU A 52 -4.19 9.23 0.36
C LEU A 52 -5.63 9.45 0.85
N LYS A 53 -5.97 10.67 1.28
CA LYS A 53 -7.33 11.04 1.67
C LYS A 53 -8.31 10.83 0.52
N SER A 54 -8.01 11.39 -0.66
CA SER A 54 -8.84 11.25 -1.86
C SER A 54 -8.68 9.91 -2.60
N GLY A 55 -7.59 9.20 -2.38
CA GLY A 55 -7.18 8.04 -3.16
C GLY A 55 -6.29 8.42 -4.35
N ILE A 56 -5.62 7.43 -4.92
CA ILE A 56 -4.72 7.54 -6.07
C ILE A 56 -5.10 6.46 -7.10
N PRO A 57 -6.13 6.73 -7.94
CA PRO A 57 -6.68 5.74 -8.88
C PRO A 57 -5.65 5.20 -9.86
N GLU A 58 -4.70 6.03 -10.32
CA GLU A 58 -3.64 5.65 -11.24
C GLU A 58 -2.66 4.63 -10.66
N LEU A 59 -2.59 4.52 -9.32
CA LEU A 59 -1.80 3.52 -8.61
C LEU A 59 -2.68 2.43 -7.96
N GLY A 60 -3.99 2.44 -8.21
CA GLY A 60 -4.92 1.51 -7.58
C GLY A 60 -5.10 1.71 -6.07
N VAL A 61 -4.79 2.89 -5.55
CA VAL A 61 -4.97 3.21 -4.12
C VAL A 61 -6.38 3.77 -3.92
N PRO A 62 -7.23 3.13 -3.09
CA PRO A 62 -8.57 3.62 -2.81
C PRO A 62 -8.53 4.87 -1.90
N THR A 63 -9.66 5.55 -1.83
CA THR A 63 -9.90 6.68 -0.94
C THR A 63 -9.86 6.24 0.53
N LEU A 64 -9.10 6.94 1.38
CA LEU A 64 -9.09 6.69 2.84
C LEU A 64 -10.30 7.30 3.55
N GLU A 65 -10.93 8.32 2.98
CA GLU A 65 -12.08 8.98 3.59
C GLU A 65 -13.11 9.48 2.56
N PRO A 66 -14.36 8.96 2.59
CA PRO A 66 -14.82 7.85 3.43
C PRO A 66 -14.17 6.53 3.01
N PHE A 67 -13.78 5.72 4.00
CA PHE A 67 -13.43 4.32 3.74
C PHE A 67 -14.70 3.48 3.78
N HIS A 68 -15.15 3.09 2.60
CA HIS A 68 -16.39 2.35 2.42
C HIS A 68 -16.20 0.85 2.64
N ILE A 69 -16.98 0.27 3.55
CA ILE A 69 -16.96 -1.15 3.87
C ILE A 69 -18.34 -1.75 3.59
N PRO A 70 -18.47 -2.65 2.59
CA PRO A 70 -19.78 -3.15 2.17
C PRO A 70 -20.43 -4.05 3.21
N LYS A 71 -19.64 -4.84 3.94
CA LYS A 71 -20.14 -5.73 5.01
C LYS A 71 -19.06 -6.06 6.03
N ILE A 72 -19.42 -6.06 7.30
CA ILE A 72 -18.59 -6.52 8.41
C ILE A 72 -19.45 -7.43 9.30
N ASP A 73 -18.94 -8.62 9.62
CA ASP A 73 -19.51 -9.46 10.66
C ASP A 73 -18.62 -9.38 11.92
N ILE A 74 -19.18 -8.89 13.02
CA ILE A 74 -18.54 -8.86 14.33
C ILE A 74 -19.03 -10.08 15.11
N ILE A 75 -18.10 -10.95 15.48
CA ILE A 75 -18.37 -12.16 16.27
C ILE A 75 -17.49 -12.12 17.52
N ARG A 76 -18.09 -12.10 18.71
CA ARG A 76 -17.36 -12.10 19.99
C ARG A 76 -18.03 -13.06 20.99
N GLY A 77 -17.27 -14.04 21.48
CA GLY A 77 -17.70 -14.99 22.52
C GLY A 77 -16.95 -16.33 22.42
N GLN A 78 -16.74 -17.01 23.55
CA GLN A 78 -16.25 -18.40 23.62
C GLN A 78 -17.30 -19.39 24.16
N ASN A 79 -18.48 -18.93 24.61
CA ASN A 79 -19.56 -19.73 25.23
C ASN A 79 -20.92 -19.01 25.07
N SER A 80 -21.99 -19.51 25.72
CA SER A 80 -23.44 -19.16 25.62
C SER A 80 -23.87 -17.69 25.49
N ASN A 81 -22.97 -16.72 25.66
CA ASN A 81 -23.17 -15.31 25.34
C ASN A 81 -22.39 -14.96 24.06
N ASN A 82 -22.85 -15.50 22.92
CA ASN A 82 -22.27 -15.20 21.61
C ASN A 82 -22.87 -13.89 21.07
N PHE A 83 -22.06 -12.83 21.04
CA PHE A 83 -22.43 -11.59 20.37
C PHE A 83 -22.10 -11.71 18.89
N ARG A 84 -23.14 -11.66 18.03
CA ARG A 84 -23.00 -11.58 16.58
C ARG A 84 -23.72 -10.33 16.08
N ALA A 85 -22.99 -9.45 15.39
CA ALA A 85 -23.55 -8.28 14.73
C ALA A 85 -23.09 -8.25 13.27
N GLY A 86 -24.02 -8.11 12.34
CA GLY A 86 -23.71 -7.86 10.93
C GLY A 86 -23.95 -6.38 10.64
N LEU A 87 -22.95 -5.69 10.13
CA LEU A 87 -23.04 -4.33 9.64
C LEU A 87 -22.88 -4.34 8.12
N SER A 88 -23.56 -3.44 7.43
CA SER A 88 -23.50 -3.33 5.97
C SER A 88 -23.50 -1.87 5.57
N ASN A 89 -22.84 -1.57 4.44
CA ASN A 89 -22.78 -0.24 3.85
C ASN A 89 -22.25 0.83 4.84
N ILE A 90 -21.07 0.58 5.41
CA ILE A 90 -20.46 1.40 6.47
C ILE A 90 -19.48 2.38 5.83
N ASP A 91 -19.55 3.65 6.22
CA ASP A 91 -18.54 4.65 5.89
C ASP A 91 -17.73 5.01 7.14
N VAL A 92 -16.42 4.86 7.05
CA VAL A 92 -15.49 5.18 8.13
C VAL A 92 -14.77 6.50 7.82
N PHE A 93 -14.74 7.40 8.81
CA PHE A 93 -14.08 8.71 8.76
C PHE A 93 -13.01 8.83 9.86
N GLY A 94 -12.09 9.77 9.69
CA GLY A 94 -10.97 10.06 10.60
C GLY A 94 -9.67 9.31 10.27
N ALA A 95 -9.70 8.35 9.35
CA ALA A 95 -8.52 7.57 8.98
C ALA A 95 -7.42 8.41 8.31
N SER A 96 -7.78 9.52 7.65
CA SER A 96 -6.81 10.42 7.02
C SER A 96 -5.98 11.21 8.03
N ASP A 97 -6.45 11.39 9.27
CA ASP A 97 -5.81 12.22 10.30
C ASP A 97 -4.84 11.42 11.18
N PHE A 98 -4.25 10.36 10.62
CA PHE A 98 -3.31 9.51 11.33
C PHE A 98 -2.06 10.29 11.79
N GLN A 99 -1.55 9.88 12.96
CA GLN A 99 -0.27 10.36 13.48
C GLN A 99 0.77 9.26 13.46
N ILE A 100 1.90 9.52 12.81
CA ILE A 100 3.04 8.61 12.80
C ILE A 100 3.69 8.62 14.19
N LYS A 101 3.57 7.52 14.94
CA LYS A 101 4.18 7.39 16.28
C LYS A 101 5.59 6.82 16.24
N LYS A 102 5.83 5.84 15.36
CA LYS A 102 7.13 5.16 15.25
C LYS A 102 7.39 4.76 13.80
N LEU A 103 8.62 4.99 13.34
CA LEU A 103 9.17 4.44 12.10
C LEU A 103 10.31 3.51 12.51
N LYS A 104 10.38 2.32 11.90
CA LYS A 104 11.41 1.31 12.18
C LYS A 104 12.40 1.24 11.03
#